data_AF-A0A829ZDS6-F1
#
_entry.id   AF-A0A829ZDS6-F1
#
_cell.length_a   1.000
_cell.length_b   1.000
_cell.length_c   1.000
_cell.angle_alpha   90.00
_cell.angle_beta   90.00
_cell.angle_gamma   90.00
#
_symmetry.space_group_name_H-M   'P 1'
#
loop_
_entity.id
_entity.type
_entity.pdbx_description
1 polymer ?
#
loop_
_entity_poly.entity_id
_entity_poly.type
_entity_poly.pdbx_seq_one_letter_code
_entity_poly.pdbx_strand_id
1 'polypeptide(L)' 'MSVPPEVPLREFLYNAVVELVNPVADTVSRKTYTGADVDWYVKAEDIVLKNKRNQNAGNTQNNNTQGQTKK' A
#
# COMPACT_ATOMS: atom_id res chain seq x y z
N MET A 1 -8.04 1.36 3.14
CA MET A 1 -7.63 2.41 2.18
C MET A 1 -8.27 2.08 0.83
N SER A 2 -8.72 3.08 0.09
CA SER A 2 -9.32 2.92 -1.24
C SER A 2 -8.85 4.01 -2.20
N VAL A 3 -8.66 3.66 -3.47
CA VAL A 3 -8.44 4.56 -4.61
C VAL A 3 -9.45 4.23 -5.72
N PRO A 4 -9.78 5.19 -6.61
CA PRO A 4 -10.67 4.95 -7.73
C PRO A 4 -10.14 3.87 -8.69
N PRO A 5 -11.02 3.09 -9.34
CA PRO A 5 -10.62 2.05 -10.29
C PRO A 5 -9.98 2.60 -11.58
N GLU A 6 -10.18 3.89 -11.89
CA GLU A 6 -9.54 4.55 -13.03
C GLU A 6 -8.04 4.80 -12.80
N VAL A 7 -7.58 4.73 -11.55
CA VAL A 7 -6.16 4.81 -11.21
C VAL A 7 -5.49 3.48 -11.58
N PRO A 8 -4.42 3.50 -12.40
CA PRO A 8 -3.71 2.28 -12.74
C PRO A 8 -3.17 1.55 -11.50
N LEU A 9 -3.25 0.23 -11.51
CA LEU A 9 -2.65 -0.59 -10.47
C LEU A 9 -1.13 -0.33 -10.40
N ARG A 10 -0.63 -0.06 -9.19
CA ARG A 10 0.80 0.12 -8.91
C ARG A 10 1.24 -0.92 -7.90
N GLU A 11 2.30 -1.64 -8.23
CA GLU A 11 2.94 -2.57 -7.32
C GLU A 11 4.04 -1.85 -6.56
N PHE A 12 3.93 -1.83 -5.23
CA PHE A 12 4.93 -1.29 -4.33
C PHE A 12 5.56 -2.43 -3.53
N LEU A 13 6.85 -2.30 -3.20
CA LEU A 13 7.46 -3.19 -2.21
C LEU A 13 6.73 -3.04 -0.87
N TYR A 14 6.68 -4.12 -0.08
CA TYR A 14 5.93 -4.18 1.17
C TYR A 14 6.19 -3.00 2.13
N ASN A 15 7.44 -2.54 2.22
CA ASN A 15 7.86 -1.42 3.08
C ASN A 15 8.13 -0.12 2.30
N ALA A 16 7.67 -0.01 1.05
CA ALA A 16 7.82 1.21 0.28
C ALA A 16 7.05 2.34 0.95
N VAL A 17 7.72 3.48 1.12
CA VAL A 17 7.06 4.68 1.61
C VAL A 17 6.33 5.33 0.44
N VAL A 18 5.03 5.58 0.62
CA VAL A 18 4.16 6.20 -0.39
C VAL A 18 3.57 7.51 0.14
N GLU A 19 3.12 8.36 -0.78
CA GLU A 19 2.33 9.55 -0.49
C GLU A 19 0.94 9.40 -1.12
N LEU A 20 -0.09 9.82 -0.39
CA LEU A 20 -1.48 9.82 -0.84
C LEU A 20 -1.81 11.17 -1.47
N VAL A 21 -2.45 11.15 -2.63
CA VAL A 21 -2.92 12.36 -3.30
C VAL A 21 -4.36 12.65 -2.84
N ASN A 22 -4.58 13.85 -2.31
CA ASN A 22 -5.87 14.33 -1.81
C ASN A 22 -6.57 13.34 -0.85
N PRO A 23 -5.93 12.93 0.26
CA PRO A 23 -6.51 11.96 1.16
C PRO A 23 -7.70 12.53 1.95
N VAL A 24 -8.77 11.75 2.06
CA VAL A 24 -9.92 11.98 2.93
C VAL A 24 -10.02 10.83 3.92
N ALA A 25 -10.06 11.16 5.21
CA ALA A 25 -10.20 10.18 6.28
C ALA A 25 -11.65 10.15 6.77
N ASP A 26 -12.25 8.96 6.73
CA ASP A 26 -13.60 8.67 7.20
C ASP A 26 -13.51 7.80 8.48
N THR A 27 -14.25 8.18 9.51
CA THR A 27 -14.40 7.37 10.73
C THR A 27 -15.77 6.72 10.74
N VAL A 28 -15.82 5.42 11.02
CA VAL A 28 -17.07 4.69 11.20
C VAL A 28 -17.04 4.09 12.59
N SER A 29 -18.02 4.45 13.42
CA SER A 29 -18.17 3.86 14.74
C SER A 29 -19.36 2.92 14.79
N ARG A 30 -19.16 1.76 15.42
CA ARG A 30 -20.20 0.76 15.69
C ARG A 30 -20.42 0.70 17.20
N LYS A 31 -21.63 1.07 17.64
CA LYS A 31 -21.98 1.04 19.06
C LYS A 31 -22.08 -0.40 19.55
N THR A 32 -21.44 -0.70 20.68
CA THR A 32 -21.52 -1.98 21.38
C THR A 32 -22.20 -1.80 22.74
N TYR A 33 -22.51 -2.90 23.43
CA TYR A 33 -23.17 -2.85 24.74
C TYR A 33 -22.32 -2.12 25.80
N THR A 34 -20.99 -2.20 25.70
CA THR A 34 -20.03 -1.62 26.68
C THR A 34 -19.20 -0.46 26.12
N GLY A 35 -19.43 -0.02 24.88
CA GLY A 35 -18.62 1.04 24.25
C GLY A 35 -18.93 1.25 22.77
N ALA A 36 -17.90 1.56 21.98
CA ALA A 36 -17.98 1.65 20.53
C ALA A 36 -16.69 1.13 19.89
N ASP A 37 -16.84 0.28 18.87
CA ASP A 37 -15.75 -0.10 17.98
C ASP A 37 -15.57 1.02 16.94
N VAL A 38 -14.33 1.39 16.65
CA VAL A 38 -14.01 2.47 15.70
C VAL A 38 -13.15 1.93 14.59
N ASP A 39 -13.67 2.02 13.36
CA ASP A 39 -12.98 1.70 12.13
C ASP A 39 -12.58 2.99 11.40
N TRP A 40 -11.40 3.00 10.76
CA TRP A 40 -10.92 4.13 9.97
C TRP A 40 -10.75 3.72 8.51
N TYR A 41 -11.30 4.53 7.62
CA TYR A 41 -11.16 4.39 6.18
C TYR A 41 -10.46 5.62 5.62
N VAL A 42 -9.54 5.42 4.69
CA VAL A 42 -8.88 6.51 3.97
C VAL A 42 -9.17 6.32 2.49
N LYS A 43 -9.70 7.37 1.86
CA LYS A 43 -9.88 7.49 0.41
C LYS A 43 -8.82 8.45 -0.13
N ALA A 44 -8.26 8.16 -1.29
CA ALA A 44 -7.31 9.04 -1.96
C ALA A 44 -7.55 9.00 -3.47
N GLU A 45 -7.11 10.03 -4.18
CA GLU A 45 -7.22 10.10 -5.64
C GLU A 45 -6.11 9.31 -6.35
N ASP A 46 -4.92 9.21 -5.76
CA ASP A 46 -3.79 8.42 -6.26
C ASP A 46 -2.86 8.04 -5.09
N ILE A 47 -2.00 7.05 -5.31
CA ILE A 47 -0.93 6.63 -4.39
C ILE A 47 0.39 6.67 -5.16
N VAL A 48 1.33 7.50 -4.73
CA VAL A 48 2.62 7.69 -5.40
C VAL A 48 3.78 7.21 -4.52
N LEU A 49 4.82 6.62 -5.11
CA LEU A 49 6.03 6.27 -4.37
C LEU A 49 6.72 7.56 -3.88
N LYS A 50 6.98 7.64 -2.58
CA LYS A 50 7.75 8.73 -1.99
C LYS A 50 9.20 8.62 -2.46
N ASN A 51 9.81 9.75 -2.85
CA ASN A 51 11.20 9.84 -3.30
C ASN A 51 11.52 9.22 -4.68
N LYS A 52 10.72 9.51 -5.73
CA LYS A 52 11.05 9.19 -7.14
C LYS A 52 12.47 9.58 -7.60
N ARG A 53 13.20 10.43 -6.86
CA ARG A 53 14.57 10.86 -7.18
C ARG A 53 15.70 9.98 -6.61
N ASN A 54 15.43 9.04 -5.68
CA ASN A 54 16.48 8.24 -5.01
C ASN A 54 16.40 6.72 -5.27
N GLN A 55 15.47 6.25 -6.11
CA GLN A 55 15.30 4.81 -6.43
C GLN A 55 16.22 4.31 -7.56
N ASN A 56 17.23 5.10 -7.97
CA ASN A 56 18.20 4.72 -9.02
C ASN A 56 19.55 4.26 -8.46
N ALA A 57 19.60 3.77 -7.22
CA ALA A 57 20.81 3.16 -6.67
C ALA A 57 20.47 1.97 -5.77
N GLY A 58 20.41 0.79 -6.39
CA GLY A 58 20.61 -0.49 -5.70
C GLY A 58 19.35 -1.29 -5.40
N ASN A 59 18.93 -2.13 -6.34
CA ASN A 59 18.62 -3.52 -5.98
C ASN A 59 18.75 -4.45 -7.20
N THR A 60 19.94 -4.99 -7.42
CA THR A 60 20.14 -6.18 -8.25
C THR A 60 19.68 -7.38 -7.42
N GLN A 61 18.37 -7.66 -7.38
CA GLN A 61 17.88 -8.84 -6.68
C GLN A 61 17.97 -10.04 -7.64
N ASN A 62 19.02 -10.83 -7.43
CA ASN A 62 19.28 -12.13 -8.04
C ASN A 62 18.02 -13.01 -8.10
N ASN A 63 17.54 -13.29 -9.31
CA ASN A 63 16.64 -14.41 -9.57
C ASN A 63 17.50 -15.68 -9.68
N ASN A 64 17.86 -16.27 -8.54
CA ASN A 64 18.50 -17.58 -8.54
C ASN A 64 17.44 -18.65 -8.81
N THR A 65 17.64 -19.39 -9.89
CA THR A 65 16.84 -20.49 -10.41
C THR A 65 16.66 -21.59 -9.35
N GLN A 66 15.44 -21.75 -8.81
CA GLN A 66 15.09 -22.93 -8.03
C GLN A 66 14.68 -24.08 -8.96
N GLY A 67 15.69 -24.63 -9.65
CA GLY A 67 15.61 -25.91 -10.33
C GLY A 67 15.62 -27.05 -9.32
N GLN A 68 14.63 -27.92 -9.46
CA GLN A 68 14.45 -29.25 -8.88
C GLN A 68 15.69 -29.91 -8.26
N THR A 69 15.58 -30.33 -7.00
CA THR A 69 16.12 -31.62 -6.54
C THR A 69 15.26 -32.15 -5.40
N LYS A 70 14.38 -33.12 -5.69
CA LYS A 70 13.96 -34.11 -4.69
C LYS A 70 14.76 -35.38 -5.00
N LYS A 71 15.66 -35.74 -4.08
CA LYS A 71 16.16 -37.10 -3.90
C LYS A 71 15.56 -37.64 -2.62
#